data_AF-A0A3M7QL82-F1
#
_entry.id   AF-A0A3M7QL82-F1
#
_cell.length_a   1.000
_cell.length_b   1.000
_cell.length_c   1.000
_cell.angle_alpha   90.00
_cell.angle_beta   90.00
_cell.angle_gamma   90.00
#
_symmetry.space_group_name_H-M   'P 1'
#
loop_
_entity.id
_entity.type
_entity.pdbx_description
1 polymer ?
#
loop_
_entity_poly.entity_id
_entity_poly.type
_entity_poly.pdbx_seq_one_letter_code
_entity_poly.pdbx_strand_id
1 'polypeptide(L)'
;MLMLDDELFKCKFCQKTLNDPRILPCGESICSTCVPAGCKRLKCKSCHEKHPVPQKGFVANKCLAKSLESTLDSEDLKPRFKEYQLQVKDITSKMDRIQNLCAQSEISNYCSNLINQIDLQYEYTVQRISDLRHKLIQDARAYEHTCNVKLLENKNTIETNLQNLREISGKIRTKCQKNIFSKQEINEIEMLKIKFDDQEKKLMKNIFFHSSFNYLLPEQKINDDFLGKLSLKVGKQFTPEKFEQFTITVIPCWGTRALIPKVICEVHAQTLTPS
;
A
#
# COMPACT_ATOMS: atom_id res chain seq x y z
N MET A 1 7.34 -44.85 42.70
CA MET A 1 7.00 -45.21 41.32
C MET A 1 8.20 -45.97 40.76
N LEU A 2 8.15 -47.31 40.76
CA LEU A 2 9.21 -48.12 40.18
C LEU A 2 9.13 -47.92 38.65
N MET A 3 10.15 -47.29 38.08
CA MET A 3 10.32 -47.19 36.63
C MET A 3 10.48 -48.63 36.11
N LEU A 4 9.41 -49.21 35.58
CA LEU A 4 9.49 -50.49 34.89
C LEU A 4 10.28 -50.25 33.61
N ASP A 5 11.42 -50.92 33.49
CA ASP A 5 12.30 -50.84 32.32
C ASP A 5 11.51 -51.17 31.04
N ASP A 6 11.59 -50.32 30.00
CA ASP A 6 10.88 -50.49 28.71
C ASP A 6 11.17 -51.86 28.05
N GLU A 7 12.28 -52.49 28.44
CA GLU A 7 12.71 -53.82 28.03
C GLU A 7 11.81 -54.97 28.54
N LEU A 8 10.99 -54.72 29.57
CA LEU A 8 10.02 -55.68 30.11
C LEU A 8 8.79 -55.86 29.21
N PHE A 9 8.48 -54.84 28.40
CA PHE A 9 7.34 -54.85 27.48
C PHE A 9 7.69 -55.34 26.08
N LYS A 10 8.96 -55.63 25.81
CA LYS A 10 9.43 -56.13 24.52
C LYS A 10 9.47 -57.66 24.49
N CYS A 11 8.98 -58.21 23.39
CA CYS A 11 9.05 -59.64 23.14
C CYS A 11 10.49 -60.06 22.87
N LYS A 12 11.00 -61.02 23.65
CA LYS A 12 12.37 -61.54 23.47
C LYS A 12 12.61 -62.26 22.13
N PHE A 13 11.57 -62.52 21.35
CA PHE A 13 11.66 -63.19 20.05
C PHE A 13 11.63 -62.21 18.87
N CYS A 14 10.66 -61.31 18.83
CA CYS A 14 10.46 -60.37 17.72
C CYS A 14 10.93 -58.93 18.01
N GLN A 15 11.33 -58.63 19.25
CA GLN A 15 11.79 -57.33 19.73
C GLN A 15 10.77 -56.18 19.61
N LYS A 16 9.51 -56.49 19.28
CA LYS A 16 8.38 -55.56 19.29
C LYS A 16 7.67 -55.61 20.65
N THR A 17 6.83 -54.61 20.93
CA THR A 17 5.92 -54.61 22.08
C THR A 17 5.10 -55.91 22.12
N LEU A 18 5.01 -56.52 23.30
CA LEU A 18 4.32 -57.77 23.52
C LEU A 18 2.83 -57.65 23.13
N ASN A 19 2.39 -58.52 22.23
CA ASN A 19 0.98 -58.69 21.88
C ASN A 19 0.53 -60.08 22.36
N ASP A 20 -0.48 -60.11 23.23
CA ASP A 20 -0.94 -61.31 23.96
C ASP A 20 0.22 -62.09 24.61
N PRO A 21 0.87 -61.51 25.65
CA PRO A 21 2.09 -62.06 26.23
C PRO A 21 1.86 -63.44 26.86
N ARG A 22 2.77 -64.38 26.58
CA ARG A 22 2.81 -65.74 27.11
C ARG A 22 4.08 -65.97 27.92
N ILE A 23 3.95 -66.62 29.08
CA ILE A 23 5.06 -66.88 30.01
C ILE A 23 5.74 -68.19 29.66
N LEU A 24 7.06 -68.15 29.46
CA LEU A 24 7.91 -69.32 29.32
C LEU A 24 8.26 -69.90 30.71
N PRO A 25 8.62 -71.20 30.82
CA PRO A 25 9.04 -71.79 32.08
C PRO A 25 10.22 -71.09 32.77
N CYS A 26 11.06 -70.38 32.01
CA CYS A 26 12.15 -69.56 32.54
C CYS A 26 11.71 -68.18 33.06
N GLY A 27 10.42 -67.84 33.02
CA GLY A 27 9.85 -66.56 33.49
C GLY A 27 9.75 -65.45 32.43
N GLU A 28 10.40 -65.62 31.28
CA GLU A 28 10.37 -64.66 30.18
C GLU A 28 9.03 -64.62 29.46
N SER A 29 8.70 -63.46 28.88
CA SER A 29 7.44 -63.27 28.15
C SER A 29 7.65 -63.09 26.64
N ILE A 30 6.79 -63.73 25.84
CA ILE A 30 6.82 -63.68 24.38
C ILE A 30 5.41 -63.45 23.80
N CYS A 31 5.29 -62.96 22.57
CA CYS A 31 3.98 -62.87 21.92
C CYS A 31 3.44 -64.27 21.63
N SER A 32 2.12 -64.47 21.73
CA SER A 32 1.49 -65.75 21.36
C SER A 32 1.77 -66.17 19.92
N THR A 33 1.82 -65.20 19.00
CA THR A 33 2.15 -65.41 17.58
C THR A 33 3.61 -65.78 17.32
N CYS A 34 4.49 -65.56 18.29
CA CYS A 34 5.90 -65.96 18.20
C CYS A 34 6.13 -67.43 18.57
N VAL A 35 5.08 -68.15 18.98
CA VAL A 35 5.10 -69.60 19.16
C VAL A 35 4.65 -70.26 17.86
N PRO A 36 5.54 -70.96 17.11
CA PRO A 36 5.15 -71.61 15.86
C PRO A 36 4.09 -72.68 16.10
N ALA A 37 3.10 -72.76 15.22
CA ALA A 37 2.04 -73.78 15.29
C ALA A 37 2.66 -75.20 15.23
N GLY A 38 2.18 -76.11 16.10
CA GLY A 38 2.68 -77.50 16.17
C GLY A 38 4.08 -77.67 16.77
N CYS A 39 4.71 -76.60 17.27
CA CYS A 39 6.02 -76.67 17.92
C CYS A 39 5.92 -77.45 19.24
N LYS A 40 6.66 -78.55 19.37
CA LYS A 40 6.71 -79.35 20.62
C LYS A 40 7.73 -78.81 21.64
N ARG A 41 8.79 -78.15 21.18
CA ARG A 41 9.85 -77.57 22.03
C ARG A 41 10.34 -76.25 21.44
N LEU A 42 10.25 -75.18 22.22
CA LEU A 42 10.69 -73.83 21.82
C LEU A 42 12.05 -73.52 22.46
N LYS A 43 13.05 -73.11 21.66
CA LYS A 43 14.33 -72.64 22.18
C LYS A 43 14.21 -71.17 22.59
N CYS A 44 14.32 -70.88 23.89
CA CYS A 44 14.26 -69.51 24.40
C CYS A 44 15.50 -68.71 23.96
N LYS A 45 15.30 -67.46 23.52
CA LYS A 45 16.43 -66.57 23.15
C LYS A 45 17.15 -65.96 24.36
N SER A 46 16.51 -65.94 25.53
CA SER A 46 17.08 -65.35 26.75
C SER A 46 17.89 -66.35 27.58
N CYS A 47 17.32 -67.53 27.90
CA CYS A 47 18.02 -68.55 28.69
C CYS A 47 18.68 -69.65 27.84
N HIS A 48 18.50 -69.62 26.52
CA HIS A 48 19.04 -70.59 25.55
C HIS A 48 18.56 -72.05 25.69
N GLU A 49 17.69 -72.35 26.66
CA GLU A 49 17.13 -73.68 26.87
C GLU A 49 15.94 -74.01 25.94
N LYS A 50 15.67 -75.32 25.77
CA LYS A 50 14.52 -75.83 25.00
C LYS A 50 13.34 -76.18 25.92
N HIS A 51 12.36 -75.29 26.01
CA HIS A 51 11.16 -75.48 26.81
C HIS A 51 10.12 -76.34 26.10
N PRO A 52 9.50 -77.32 26.78
CA PRO A 52 8.36 -78.05 26.22
C PRO A 52 7.17 -77.11 26.05
N VAL A 53 6.51 -77.16 24.90
CA VAL A 53 5.30 -76.39 24.62
C VAL A 53 4.09 -77.23 25.05
N PRO A 54 3.25 -76.76 25.99
CA PRO A 54 2.06 -77.49 26.40
C PRO A 54 1.07 -77.67 25.24
N GLN A 55 0.22 -78.70 25.28
CA GLN A 55 -0.80 -78.95 24.23
C GLN A 55 -1.75 -77.76 24.01
N LYS A 56 -1.99 -76.96 25.06
CA LYS A 56 -2.82 -75.74 25.02
C LYS A 56 -1.99 -74.44 24.84
N GLY A 57 -0.70 -74.56 24.53
CA GLY A 57 0.25 -73.45 24.47
C GLY A 57 0.72 -72.95 25.85
N PHE A 58 1.59 -71.95 25.85
CA PHE A 58 2.07 -71.30 27.07
C PHE A 58 0.97 -70.47 27.73
N VAL A 59 1.04 -70.36 29.06
CA VAL A 59 0.07 -69.63 29.88
C VAL A 59 0.14 -68.14 29.57
N ALA A 60 -1.01 -67.48 29.44
CA ALA A 60 -1.09 -66.05 29.23
C ALA A 60 -0.61 -65.27 30.46
N ASN A 61 0.27 -64.28 30.24
CA ASN A 61 0.72 -63.34 31.27
C ASN A 61 -0.31 -62.23 31.45
N LYS A 62 -1.41 -62.56 32.13
CA LYS A 62 -2.50 -61.59 32.36
C LYS A 62 -2.06 -60.35 33.14
N CYS A 63 -1.04 -60.48 34.00
CA CYS A 63 -0.50 -59.35 34.75
C CYS A 63 0.21 -58.36 33.81
N LEU A 64 1.12 -58.87 32.98
CA LEU A 64 1.86 -58.05 32.01
C LEU A 64 0.95 -57.46 30.94
N ALA A 65 -0.08 -58.20 30.50
CA ALA A 65 -1.11 -57.70 29.60
C ALA A 65 -1.86 -56.49 30.21
N LYS A 66 -2.28 -56.59 31.47
CA LYS A 66 -2.94 -55.48 32.18
C LYS A 66 -2.00 -54.29 32.41
N SER A 67 -0.71 -54.54 32.68
CA SER A 67 0.29 -53.46 32.78
C SER A 67 0.48 -52.75 31.45
N LEU A 68 0.58 -53.49 30.33
CA LEU A 68 0.64 -52.92 28.97
C LEU A 68 -0.59 -52.07 28.65
N GLU A 69 -1.78 -52.60 28.94
CA GLU A 69 -3.05 -51.88 28.78
C GLU A 69 -3.04 -50.59 29.60
N SER A 70 -2.63 -50.63 30.87
CA SER A 70 -2.57 -49.44 31.71
C SER A 70 -1.56 -48.38 31.25
N THR A 71 -0.45 -48.79 30.62
CA THR A 71 0.53 -47.86 30.02
C THR A 71 -0.02 -47.21 28.75
N LEU A 72 -0.77 -47.97 27.94
CA LEU A 72 -1.43 -47.47 26.73
C LEU A 72 -2.64 -46.56 27.06
N ASP A 73 -3.35 -46.88 28.15
CA ASP A 73 -4.46 -46.08 28.68
C ASP A 73 -4.01 -44.91 29.55
N SER A 74 -2.69 -44.73 29.74
CA SER A 74 -2.15 -43.58 30.48
C SER A 74 -2.69 -42.28 29.89
N GLU A 75 -3.15 -41.39 30.77
CA GLU A 75 -3.76 -40.11 30.38
C GLU A 75 -2.82 -39.23 29.54
N ASP A 76 -1.51 -39.50 29.54
CA ASP A 76 -0.49 -38.77 28.77
C ASP A 76 -0.55 -38.99 27.25
N LEU A 77 -1.10 -40.11 26.77
CA LEU A 77 -1.17 -40.41 25.33
C LEU A 77 -2.43 -39.86 24.64
N LYS A 78 -3.52 -39.66 25.39
CA LYS A 78 -4.79 -39.13 24.86
C LYS A 78 -4.66 -37.69 24.30
N PRO A 79 -3.96 -36.74 24.97
CA PRO A 79 -3.75 -35.40 24.43
C PRO A 79 -2.96 -35.42 23.13
N ARG A 80 -1.89 -36.22 23.05
CA ARG A 80 -1.06 -36.34 21.84
C ARG A 80 -1.85 -36.91 20.68
N PHE A 81 -2.67 -37.93 20.92
CA PHE A 81 -3.53 -38.50 19.89
C PHE A 81 -4.59 -37.50 19.39
N LYS A 82 -5.18 -36.71 20.29
CA LYS A 82 -6.13 -35.64 19.93
C LYS A 82 -5.46 -34.55 19.09
N GLU A 83 -4.22 -34.19 19.40
CA GLU A 83 -3.42 -33.25 18.62
C GLU A 83 -3.13 -33.79 17.21
N TYR A 84 -2.71 -35.05 17.08
CA TYR A 84 -2.52 -35.68 15.78
C TYR A 84 -3.81 -35.76 14.97
N GLN A 85 -4.95 -36.05 15.59
CA GLN A 85 -6.25 -36.04 14.90
C GLN A 85 -6.62 -34.66 14.36
N LEU A 86 -6.32 -33.59 15.10
CA LEU A 86 -6.54 -32.21 14.64
C LEU A 86 -5.63 -31.88 13.45
N GLN A 87 -4.36 -32.26 13.51
CA GLN A 87 -3.42 -32.08 12.41
C GLN A 87 -3.85 -32.84 11.15
N VAL A 88 -4.30 -34.09 11.30
CA VAL A 88 -4.82 -34.89 10.17
C VAL A 88 -6.05 -34.23 9.56
N LYS A 89 -7.00 -33.74 10.37
CA LYS A 89 -8.17 -33.01 9.87
C LYS A 89 -7.80 -31.74 9.10
N ASP A 90 -6.83 -30.98 9.60
CA ASP A 90 -6.32 -29.78 8.91
C ASP A 90 -5.70 -30.15 7.55
N ILE A 91 -4.85 -31.18 7.51
CA ILE A 91 -4.24 -31.68 6.27
C ILE A 91 -5.31 -32.15 5.28
N THR A 92 -6.31 -32.92 5.71
CA THR A 92 -7.41 -33.37 4.85
C THR A 92 -8.17 -32.18 4.27
N SER A 93 -8.51 -31.17 5.09
CA SER A 93 -9.21 -29.97 4.61
C SER A 93 -8.40 -29.18 3.58
N LYS A 94 -7.07 -29.15 3.71
CA LYS A 94 -6.17 -28.54 2.73
C LYS A 94 -6.09 -29.36 1.45
N MET A 95 -6.05 -30.69 1.54
CA MET A 95 -6.07 -31.57 0.37
C MET A 95 -7.37 -31.44 -0.41
N ASP A 96 -8.52 -31.38 0.26
CA ASP A 96 -9.82 -31.17 -0.40
C ASP A 96 -9.86 -29.85 -1.15
N ARG A 97 -9.26 -28.79 -0.59
CA ARG A 97 -9.11 -27.50 -1.28
C ARG A 97 -8.23 -27.63 -2.53
N ILE A 98 -7.11 -28.35 -2.45
CA ILE A 98 -6.20 -28.58 -3.59
C ILE A 98 -6.86 -29.42 -4.68
N GLN A 99 -7.63 -30.45 -4.31
CA GLN A 99 -8.32 -31.30 -5.28
C GLN A 99 -9.45 -30.55 -6.00
N ASN A 100 -10.09 -29.61 -5.33
CA ASN A 100 -11.16 -28.79 -5.91
C ASN A 100 -10.67 -27.48 -6.53
N LEU A 101 -9.35 -27.22 -6.52
CA LEU A 101 -8.75 -26.04 -7.13
C LEU A 101 -8.78 -26.18 -8.65
N CYS A 102 -9.66 -25.44 -9.31
CA CYS A 102 -9.61 -25.22 -10.74
C CYS A 102 -8.69 -24.03 -11.02
N ALA A 103 -7.49 -24.28 -11.56
CA ALA A 103 -6.52 -23.22 -11.86
C ALA A 103 -7.13 -22.11 -12.74
N GLN A 104 -8.01 -22.47 -13.67
CA GLN A 104 -8.67 -21.51 -14.55
C GLN A 104 -9.62 -20.57 -13.80
N SER A 105 -10.41 -21.08 -12.83
CA SER A 105 -11.30 -20.22 -12.04
C SER A 105 -10.50 -19.30 -11.11
N GLU A 106 -9.42 -19.79 -10.50
CA GLU A 106 -8.57 -18.97 -9.65
C GLU A 106 -7.86 -17.85 -10.42
N ILE A 107 -7.31 -18.16 -11.60
CA ILE A 107 -6.70 -17.15 -12.47
C ILE A 107 -7.76 -16.13 -12.89
N SER A 108 -8.95 -16.57 -13.29
CA SER A 108 -10.04 -15.68 -13.68
C SER A 108 -10.50 -14.79 -12.51
N ASN A 109 -10.64 -15.35 -11.31
CA ASN A 109 -10.98 -14.61 -10.09
C ASN A 109 -9.89 -13.59 -9.74
N TYR A 110 -8.62 -13.98 -9.81
CA TYR A 110 -7.49 -13.08 -9.58
C TYR A 110 -7.48 -11.92 -10.57
N CYS A 111 -7.60 -12.19 -11.87
CA CYS A 111 -7.65 -11.17 -12.90
C CYS A 111 -8.86 -10.24 -12.74
N SER A 112 -10.04 -10.79 -12.43
CA SER A 112 -11.25 -9.99 -12.20
C SER A 112 -11.09 -9.07 -10.98
N ASN A 113 -10.51 -9.57 -9.89
CA ASN A 113 -10.19 -8.76 -8.73
C ASN A 113 -9.18 -7.66 -9.05
N LEU A 114 -8.16 -7.95 -9.87
CA LEU A 114 -7.18 -6.96 -10.29
C LEU A 114 -7.82 -5.87 -11.15
N ILE A 115 -8.69 -6.23 -12.10
CA ILE A 115 -9.44 -5.29 -12.93
C ILE A 115 -10.30 -4.38 -12.05
N ASN A 116 -11.08 -4.95 -11.14
CA ASN A 116 -11.91 -4.18 -10.21
C ASN A 116 -11.08 -3.19 -9.37
N GLN A 117 -9.88 -3.57 -8.94
CA GLN A 117 -8.98 -2.66 -8.22
C GLN A 117 -8.48 -1.52 -9.11
N ILE A 118 -8.15 -1.80 -10.37
CA ILE A 118 -7.75 -0.78 -11.35
C ILE A 118 -8.90 0.22 -11.56
N ASP A 119 -10.11 -0.28 -11.77
CA ASP A 119 -11.31 0.55 -12.02
C ASP A 119 -11.61 1.45 -10.81
N LEU A 120 -11.59 0.91 -9.59
CA LEU A 120 -11.79 1.68 -8.36
C LEU A 120 -10.75 2.80 -8.19
N GLN A 121 -9.47 2.53 -8.52
CA GLN A 121 -8.42 3.54 -8.45
C GLN A 121 -8.57 4.61 -9.52
N TYR A 122 -9.00 4.22 -10.73
CA TYR A 122 -9.32 5.15 -11.80
C TYR A 122 -10.43 6.11 -11.38
N GLU A 123 -11.56 5.58 -10.88
CA GLU A 123 -12.70 6.39 -10.43
C GLU A 123 -12.30 7.34 -9.30
N TYR A 124 -11.54 6.85 -8.30
CA TYR A 124 -11.03 7.68 -7.21
C TYR A 124 -10.14 8.83 -7.71
N THR A 125 -9.27 8.54 -8.66
CA THR A 125 -8.36 9.55 -9.24
C THR A 125 -9.13 10.61 -10.03
N VAL A 126 -10.12 10.20 -10.82
CA VAL A 126 -11.01 11.11 -11.57
C VAL A 126 -11.77 12.01 -10.60
N GLN A 127 -12.34 11.46 -9.54
CA GLN A 127 -13.05 12.24 -8.52
C GLN A 127 -12.11 13.26 -7.87
N ARG A 128 -10.89 12.86 -7.50
CA ARG A 128 -9.89 13.76 -6.90
C ARG A 128 -9.51 14.92 -7.84
N ILE A 129 -9.31 14.64 -9.13
CA ILE A 129 -9.04 15.68 -10.15
C ILE A 129 -10.23 16.64 -10.26
N SER A 130 -11.45 16.10 -10.25
CA SER A 130 -12.68 16.89 -10.28
C SER A 130 -12.75 17.81 -9.07
N ASP A 131 -12.50 17.32 -7.86
CA ASP A 131 -12.54 18.10 -6.63
C ASP A 131 -11.51 19.24 -6.65
N LEU A 132 -10.27 18.94 -7.08
CA LEU A 132 -9.22 19.95 -7.27
C LEU A 132 -9.62 21.02 -8.28
N ARG A 133 -10.20 20.62 -9.42
CA ARG A 133 -10.71 21.56 -10.42
C ARG A 133 -11.80 22.46 -9.84
N HIS A 134 -12.77 21.91 -9.12
CA HIS A 134 -13.85 22.69 -8.50
C HIS A 134 -13.30 23.69 -7.50
N LYS A 135 -12.36 23.26 -6.64
CA LYS A 135 -11.70 24.14 -5.67
C LYS A 135 -10.95 25.29 -6.36
N LEU A 136 -10.16 25.00 -7.39
CA LEU A 136 -9.43 26.02 -8.14
C LEU A 136 -10.35 27.04 -8.80
N ILE A 137 -11.47 26.58 -9.37
CA ILE A 137 -12.48 27.48 -9.94
C ILE A 137 -13.10 28.36 -8.85
N GLN A 138 -13.43 27.78 -7.69
CA GLN A 138 -13.99 28.52 -6.57
C GLN A 138 -13.02 29.58 -6.04
N ASP A 139 -11.74 29.23 -5.86
CA ASP A 139 -10.70 30.14 -5.42
C ASP A 139 -10.52 31.30 -6.43
N ALA A 140 -10.52 31.00 -7.73
CA ALA A 140 -10.43 32.01 -8.78
C ALA A 140 -11.65 32.96 -8.78
N ARG A 141 -12.86 32.43 -8.57
CA ARG A 141 -14.08 33.24 -8.47
C ARG A 141 -14.12 34.09 -7.19
N ALA A 142 -13.68 33.55 -6.06
CA ALA A 142 -13.56 34.30 -4.82
C ALA A 142 -12.55 35.45 -4.95
N TYR A 143 -11.44 35.18 -5.63
CA TYR A 143 -10.44 36.19 -5.95
C TYR A 143 -11.01 37.28 -6.88
N GLU A 144 -11.67 36.90 -7.97
CA GLU A 144 -12.36 37.84 -8.88
C GLU A 144 -13.35 38.73 -8.11
N HIS A 145 -14.17 38.13 -7.24
CA HIS A 145 -15.10 38.87 -6.40
C HIS A 145 -14.38 39.88 -5.50
N THR A 146 -13.30 39.46 -4.84
CA THR A 146 -12.48 40.33 -3.97
C THR A 146 -11.89 41.51 -4.75
N CYS A 147 -11.39 41.27 -5.97
CA CYS A 147 -10.90 42.32 -6.85
C CYS A 147 -12.00 43.31 -7.22
N ASN A 148 -13.20 42.82 -7.57
CA ASN A 148 -14.33 43.66 -7.93
C ASN A 148 -14.82 44.52 -6.74
N VAL A 149 -14.89 43.95 -5.54
CA VAL A 149 -15.25 44.70 -4.32
C VAL A 149 -14.25 45.83 -4.07
N LYS A 150 -12.94 45.53 -4.10
CA LYS A 150 -11.90 46.56 -3.93
C LYS A 150 -11.91 47.62 -5.02
N LEU A 151 -12.21 47.25 -6.27
CA LEU A 151 -12.35 48.19 -7.37
C LEU A 151 -13.51 49.16 -7.12
N LEU A 152 -14.65 48.66 -6.63
CA LEU A 152 -15.81 49.48 -6.27
C LEU A 152 -15.50 50.41 -5.09
N GLU A 153 -14.84 49.91 -4.05
CA GLU A 153 -14.42 50.71 -2.89
C GLU A 153 -13.48 51.86 -3.30
N ASN A 154 -12.58 51.62 -4.25
CA ASN A 154 -11.60 52.60 -4.74
C ASN A 154 -12.07 53.39 -5.97
N LYS A 155 -13.34 53.25 -6.39
CA LYS A 155 -13.87 53.85 -7.62
C LYS A 155 -13.59 55.35 -7.71
N ASN A 156 -13.92 56.10 -6.66
CA ASN A 156 -13.74 57.56 -6.64
C ASN A 156 -12.26 57.95 -6.73
N THR A 157 -11.38 57.20 -6.07
CA THR A 157 -9.92 57.42 -6.12
C THR A 157 -9.37 57.12 -7.51
N ILE A 158 -9.84 56.04 -8.16
CA ILE A 158 -9.46 55.69 -9.54
C ILE A 158 -9.94 56.78 -10.51
N GLU A 159 -11.20 57.22 -10.39
CA GLU A 159 -11.75 58.30 -11.22
C GLU A 159 -10.99 59.61 -11.04
N THR A 160 -10.63 59.96 -9.80
CA THR A 160 -9.81 61.15 -9.49
C THR A 160 -8.43 61.06 -10.13
N ASN A 161 -7.75 59.91 -10.01
CA ASN A 161 -6.44 59.69 -10.62
C ASN A 161 -6.50 59.73 -12.15
N LEU A 162 -7.53 59.14 -12.77
CA LEU A 162 -7.76 59.21 -14.21
C LEU A 162 -8.00 60.65 -14.68
N GLN A 163 -8.77 61.43 -13.93
CA GLN A 163 -9.02 62.83 -14.24
C GLN A 163 -7.72 63.66 -14.15
N ASN A 164 -6.91 63.46 -13.11
CA ASN A 164 -5.60 64.09 -12.97
C ASN A 164 -4.67 63.76 -14.15
N LEU A 165 -4.62 62.49 -14.58
CA LEU A 165 -3.84 62.07 -15.74
C LEU A 165 -4.33 62.73 -17.04
N ARG A 166 -5.65 62.85 -17.23
CA ARG A 166 -6.23 63.57 -18.38
C ARG A 166 -5.83 65.04 -18.38
N GLU A 167 -5.85 65.71 -17.22
CA GLU A 167 -5.43 67.10 -17.12
C GLU A 167 -3.93 67.29 -17.41
N ILE A 168 -3.07 66.42 -16.87
CA ILE A 168 -1.63 66.46 -17.16
C ILE A 168 -1.37 66.23 -18.64
N SER A 169 -2.01 65.20 -19.23
CA SER A 169 -1.91 64.90 -20.66
C SER A 169 -2.41 66.06 -21.52
N GLY A 170 -3.51 66.71 -21.14
CA GLY A 170 -4.01 67.91 -21.79
C GLY A 170 -2.99 69.06 -21.76
N LYS A 171 -2.40 69.33 -20.59
CA LYS A 171 -1.35 70.36 -20.44
C LYS A 171 -0.12 70.06 -21.29
N ILE A 172 0.33 68.81 -21.32
CA ILE A 172 1.45 68.38 -22.19
C ILE A 172 1.08 68.60 -23.66
N ARG A 173 -0.10 68.14 -24.09
CA ARG A 173 -0.57 68.28 -25.49
C ARG A 173 -0.63 69.74 -25.92
N THR A 174 -1.23 70.62 -25.12
CA THR A 174 -1.31 72.06 -25.43
C THR A 174 0.07 72.70 -25.56
N LYS A 175 1.03 72.30 -24.71
CA LYS A 175 2.40 72.81 -24.82
C LYS A 175 3.10 72.27 -26.07
N CYS A 176 2.96 70.98 -26.36
CA CYS A 176 3.56 70.34 -27.53
C CYS A 176 3.01 70.81 -28.88
N GLN A 177 1.89 71.54 -28.92
CA GLN A 177 1.33 72.13 -30.14
C GLN A 177 2.10 73.37 -30.65
N LYS A 178 3.09 73.87 -29.90
CA LYS A 178 3.94 74.98 -30.34
C LYS A 178 5.04 74.48 -31.28
N ASN A 179 5.29 75.21 -32.37
CA ASN A 179 6.32 74.84 -33.37
C ASN A 179 7.75 75.20 -32.94
N ILE A 180 7.92 76.06 -31.94
CA ILE A 180 9.22 76.49 -31.41
C ILE A 180 9.11 76.50 -29.88
N PHE A 181 10.06 75.84 -29.20
CA PHE A 181 10.10 75.73 -27.74
C PHE A 181 11.27 76.51 -27.18
N SER A 182 11.03 77.31 -26.15
CA SER A 182 12.08 77.84 -25.29
C SER A 182 12.64 76.74 -24.36
N LYS A 183 13.87 76.93 -23.87
CA LYS A 183 14.50 76.02 -22.89
C LYS A 183 13.66 75.88 -21.60
N GLN A 184 12.95 76.93 -21.22
CA GLN A 184 12.04 76.92 -20.07
C GLN A 184 10.80 76.04 -20.33
N GLU A 185 10.23 76.09 -21.54
CA GLU A 185 9.08 75.24 -21.90
C GLU A 185 9.44 73.75 -21.99
N ILE A 186 10.66 73.43 -22.43
CA ILE A 186 11.17 72.04 -22.43
C ILE A 186 11.24 71.50 -20.99
N ASN A 187 11.84 72.26 -20.06
CA ASN A 187 11.91 71.87 -18.65
C ASN A 187 10.51 71.69 -18.04
N GLU A 188 9.54 72.53 -18.39
CA GLU A 188 8.17 72.40 -17.90
C GLU A 188 7.44 71.15 -18.44
N ILE A 189 7.72 70.73 -19.69
CA ILE A 189 7.19 69.49 -20.26
C ILE A 189 7.81 68.27 -19.56
N GLU A 190 9.12 68.28 -19.29
CA GLU A 190 9.79 67.21 -18.53
C GLU A 190 9.21 67.07 -17.12
N MET A 191 8.97 68.19 -16.43
CA MET A 191 8.33 68.18 -15.11
C MET A 191 6.88 67.63 -15.15
N LEU A 192 6.13 67.93 -16.21
CA LEU A 192 4.79 67.36 -16.40
C LEU A 192 4.85 65.86 -16.70
N LYS A 193 5.86 65.39 -17.44
CA LYS A 193 6.07 63.96 -17.71
C LYS A 193 6.38 63.19 -16.43
N ILE A 194 7.26 63.71 -15.57
CA ILE A 194 7.55 63.09 -14.25
C ILE A 194 6.28 62.99 -13.41
N LYS A 195 5.44 64.03 -13.40
CA LYS A 195 4.14 64.01 -12.70
C LYS A 195 3.16 63.01 -13.30
N PHE A 196 3.17 62.84 -14.63
CA PHE A 196 2.36 61.84 -15.31
C PHE A 196 2.77 60.43 -14.86
N ASP A 197 4.07 60.12 -14.90
CA ASP A 197 4.61 58.80 -14.53
C ASP A 197 4.32 58.46 -13.04
N ASP A 198 4.40 59.44 -12.14
CA ASP A 198 4.05 59.26 -10.73
C ASP A 198 2.54 58.97 -10.52
N GLN A 199 1.68 59.68 -11.25
CA GLN A 199 0.23 59.47 -11.19
C GLN A 199 -0.19 58.14 -11.82
N GLU A 200 0.48 57.73 -12.90
CA GLU A 200 0.30 56.41 -13.51
C GLU A 200 0.65 55.31 -12.51
N LYS A 201 1.81 55.39 -11.84
CA LYS A 201 2.20 54.41 -10.80
C LYS A 201 1.16 54.31 -9.67
N LYS A 202 0.61 55.43 -9.20
CA LYS A 202 -0.43 55.45 -8.17
C LYS A 202 -1.73 54.81 -8.66
N LEU A 203 -2.14 55.11 -9.89
CA LEU A 203 -3.29 54.49 -10.52
C LEU A 203 -3.10 52.98 -10.63
N MET A 204 -1.94 52.54 -11.12
CA MET A 204 -1.63 51.12 -11.28
C MET A 204 -1.63 50.39 -9.95
N LYS A 205 -1.11 50.99 -8.87
CA LYS A 205 -1.19 50.41 -7.52
C LYS A 205 -2.63 50.22 -7.02
N ASN A 206 -3.54 51.12 -7.40
CA ASN A 206 -4.95 51.07 -7.01
C ASN A 206 -5.81 50.18 -7.93
N ILE A 207 -5.32 49.81 -9.12
CA ILE A 207 -6.00 48.91 -10.04
C ILE A 207 -5.46 47.47 -9.89
N PHE A 208 -4.14 47.33 -9.81
CA PHE A 208 -3.47 46.04 -9.65
C PHE A 208 -3.42 45.67 -8.18
N PHE A 209 -4.55 45.21 -7.64
CA PHE A 209 -4.59 44.46 -6.38
C PHE A 209 -4.02 43.04 -6.50
N HIS A 210 -3.35 42.74 -7.61
CA HIS A 210 -2.78 41.44 -7.89
C HIS A 210 -1.55 41.18 -7.03
N SER A 211 -1.75 40.79 -5.77
CA SER A 211 -0.86 39.81 -5.15
C SER A 211 -0.89 38.58 -6.04
N SER A 212 0.25 38.19 -6.59
CA SER A 212 0.41 36.99 -7.40
C SER A 212 -0.38 35.82 -6.82
N PHE A 213 -1.33 35.27 -7.59
CA PHE A 213 -2.02 34.04 -7.21
C PHE A 213 -1.06 32.88 -7.46
N ASN A 214 -0.16 32.66 -6.51
CA ASN A 214 0.78 31.55 -6.55
C ASN A 214 0.05 30.30 -6.04
N TYR A 215 -0.47 29.49 -6.96
CA TYR A 215 -0.96 28.16 -6.60
C TYR A 215 0.20 27.17 -6.66
N LEU A 216 0.76 26.86 -5.50
CA LEU A 216 1.64 25.70 -5.35
C LEU A 216 0.74 24.47 -5.17
N LEU A 217 0.70 23.60 -6.18
CA LEU A 217 0.25 22.23 -5.98
C LEU A 217 1.18 21.62 -4.93
N PRO A 218 0.71 21.21 -3.74
CA PRO A 218 1.56 20.45 -2.85
C PRO A 218 2.00 19.18 -3.58
N GLU A 219 3.30 18.95 -3.66
CA GLU A 219 3.86 17.69 -4.15
C GLU A 219 3.26 16.56 -3.31
N GLN A 220 2.26 15.87 -3.86
CA GLN A 220 1.78 14.65 -3.27
C GLN A 220 2.56 13.52 -3.91
N LYS A 221 3.50 12.97 -3.14
CA LYS A 221 4.07 11.66 -3.39
C LYS A 221 2.91 10.73 -3.72
N ILE A 222 2.88 10.21 -4.94
CA ILE A 222 2.16 8.98 -5.21
C ILE A 222 2.82 8.00 -4.26
N ASN A 223 2.16 7.65 -3.15
CA ASN A 223 2.70 6.63 -2.27
C ASN A 223 2.99 5.41 -3.15
N ASP A 224 4.22 4.91 -3.09
CA ASP A 224 4.68 3.68 -3.73
C ASP A 224 3.83 2.44 -3.33
N ASP A 225 2.75 2.61 -2.56
CA ASP A 225 1.81 1.59 -2.13
C ASP A 225 1.17 0.84 -3.30
N PHE A 226 1.06 1.44 -4.50
CA PHE A 226 0.49 0.78 -5.67
C PHE A 226 1.47 -0.20 -6.34
N LEU A 227 2.73 0.19 -6.54
CA LEU A 227 3.74 -0.63 -7.23
C LEU A 227 4.62 -1.44 -6.26
N GLY A 228 4.83 -0.97 -5.04
CA GLY A 228 5.65 -1.64 -4.02
C GLY A 228 5.03 -2.95 -3.52
N LYS A 229 3.70 -3.07 -3.53
CA LYS A 229 2.99 -4.32 -3.20
C LYS A 229 2.94 -5.31 -4.36
N LEU A 230 2.97 -4.83 -5.60
CA LEU A 230 3.10 -5.66 -6.81
C LEU A 230 4.54 -6.16 -7.04
N SER A 231 5.55 -5.38 -6.62
CA SER A 231 6.97 -5.66 -6.87
C SER A 231 7.59 -6.72 -5.95
N LEU A 232 6.89 -7.21 -4.92
CA LEU A 232 7.47 -8.15 -3.95
C LEU A 232 7.45 -9.63 -4.39
N LYS A 233 6.92 -9.99 -5.56
CA LYS A 233 6.94 -11.40 -6.03
C LYS A 233 7.33 -11.68 -7.47
N VAL A 234 7.49 -10.67 -8.34
CA VAL A 234 7.99 -10.92 -9.70
C VAL A 234 8.98 -9.81 -10.06
N GLY A 235 10.26 -10.15 -10.09
CA GLY A 235 11.33 -9.22 -10.41
C GLY A 235 11.18 -8.64 -11.81
N LYS A 236 11.01 -7.32 -11.88
CA LYS A 236 11.62 -6.39 -12.85
C LYS A 236 11.29 -4.98 -12.38
N GLN A 237 12.32 -4.26 -11.97
CA GLN A 237 12.25 -2.84 -11.61
C GLN A 237 11.69 -2.06 -12.80
N PHE A 238 10.49 -1.50 -12.66
CA PHE A 238 10.10 -0.33 -13.42
C PHE A 238 10.69 0.87 -12.70
N THR A 239 11.74 1.45 -13.28
CA THR A 239 12.24 2.77 -12.87
C THR A 239 11.17 3.81 -13.23
N PRO A 240 10.68 4.62 -12.27
CA PRO A 240 9.82 5.75 -12.60
C PRO A 240 10.68 6.80 -13.32
N GLU A 241 10.50 6.92 -14.63
CA GLU A 241 11.10 7.98 -15.41
C GLU A 241 10.46 9.32 -15.05
N LYS A 242 11.28 10.22 -14.48
CA LYS A 242 11.21 11.69 -14.49
C LYS A 242 9.91 12.36 -14.05
N PHE A 243 9.97 13.05 -12.91
CA PHE A 243 8.93 13.97 -12.44
C PHE A 243 9.18 15.38 -13.00
N GLU A 244 8.14 16.03 -13.52
CA GLU A 244 8.19 17.42 -14.01
C GLU A 244 7.51 18.38 -13.03
N GLN A 245 8.18 19.50 -12.75
CA GLN A 245 7.63 20.61 -11.98
C GLN A 245 6.97 21.60 -12.96
N PHE A 246 5.69 21.91 -12.74
CA PHE A 246 4.94 22.85 -13.57
C PHE A 246 4.82 24.20 -12.87
N THR A 247 5.36 25.25 -13.50
CA THR A 247 5.12 26.64 -13.09
C THR A 247 4.17 27.27 -14.10
N ILE A 248 2.96 27.66 -13.65
CA ILE A 248 2.01 28.40 -14.47
C ILE A 248 2.19 29.88 -14.18
N THR A 249 2.75 30.61 -15.16
CA THR A 249 2.90 32.06 -15.09
C THR A 249 1.81 32.69 -15.97
N VAL A 250 0.93 33.47 -15.35
CA VAL A 250 -0.09 34.24 -16.09
C VAL A 250 0.50 35.60 -16.45
N ILE A 251 0.81 35.80 -17.73
CA ILE A 251 1.38 37.06 -18.23
C ILE A 251 0.28 37.88 -18.92
N PRO A 252 -0.02 39.11 -18.49
CA PRO A 252 -0.94 39.98 -19.20
C PRO A 252 -0.26 40.54 -20.46
N CYS A 253 -0.68 40.09 -21.65
CA CYS A 253 -0.25 40.70 -22.91
C CYS A 253 -1.24 41.78 -23.36
N TRP A 254 -0.76 43.00 -23.60
CA TRP A 254 -1.52 44.07 -24.23
C TRP A 254 -1.12 44.16 -25.70
N GLY A 255 -1.90 43.53 -26.58
CA GLY A 255 -1.80 43.74 -28.03
C GLY A 255 -2.45 45.07 -28.41
N THR A 256 -1.73 45.93 -29.11
CA THR A 256 -2.07 47.32 -29.47
C THR A 256 -3.33 47.52 -30.33
N ARG A 257 -4.17 46.50 -30.56
CA ARG A 257 -5.34 46.62 -31.45
C ARG A 257 -6.68 46.07 -30.94
N ALA A 258 -6.78 45.55 -29.74
CA ALA A 258 -8.08 45.29 -29.12
C ALA A 258 -7.96 45.27 -27.61
N LEU A 259 -8.71 46.14 -26.94
CA LEU A 259 -8.94 46.13 -25.50
C LEU A 259 -9.77 44.90 -25.10
N ILE A 260 -9.18 43.71 -25.23
CA ILE A 260 -9.71 42.45 -24.71
C ILE A 260 -8.56 41.83 -23.90
N PRO A 261 -8.72 41.57 -22.59
CA PRO A 261 -7.73 40.83 -21.82
C PRO A 261 -7.58 39.44 -22.41
N LYS A 262 -6.47 39.18 -23.10
CA LYS A 262 -6.05 37.81 -23.40
C LYS A 262 -5.22 37.32 -22.21
N VAL A 263 -5.73 36.31 -21.52
CA VAL A 263 -4.96 35.53 -20.56
C VAL A 263 -4.11 34.57 -21.39
N ILE A 264 -2.81 34.83 -21.52
CA ILE A 264 -1.87 33.85 -22.03
C ILE A 264 -1.36 33.08 -20.82
N CYS A 265 -1.68 31.79 -20.75
CA CYS A 265 -1.04 30.86 -19.82
C CYS A 265 0.26 30.38 -20.47
N GLU A 266 1.41 30.80 -19.94
CA GLU A 266 2.68 30.17 -20.28
C GLU A 266 2.99 29.08 -19.25
N VAL A 267 2.99 27.83 -19.71
CA VAL A 267 3.43 26.68 -18.91
C VAL A 267 4.92 26.52 -19.14
N HIS A 268 5.72 26.78 -18.11
CA HIS A 268 7.15 26.48 -18.13
C HIS A 268 7.37 25.14 -17.43
N ALA A 269 7.81 24.14 -18.19
CA ALA A 269 8.33 22.89 -17.65
C ALA A 269 9.84 23.04 -17.46
N GLN A 270 10.33 22.89 -16.23
CA GLN A 270 11.76 22.77 -15.97
C GLN A 270 12.08 21.30 -15.66
N THR A 271 12.88 20.69 -16.53
CA THR A 271 13.39 19.33 -16.32
C THR A 271 14.63 19.44 -15.42
N LEU A 272 14.51 19.00 -14.16
CA LEU A 272 15.68 18.88 -13.28
C LEU A 272 16.40 17.57 -13.63
N THR A 273 17.60 17.68 -14.19
CA THR A 273 18.51 16.54 -14.33
C THR A 273 19.11 16.18 -12.97
N PRO A 274 19.12 14.89 -12.57
CA PRO A 274 19.71 14.49 -11.31
C PRO A 274 21.25 14.65 -11.38
N SER A 275 21.79 15.32 -10.38
CA SER A 275 23.21 15.36 -10.02
C SER A 275 23.66 14.06 -9.35
#